data_AF-B1N3L8-F1
#
_entry.id   AF-B1N3L8-F1
#
_cell.length_a   1.000
_cell.length_b   1.000
_cell.length_c   1.000
_cell.angle_alpha   90.00
_cell.angle_beta   90.00
_cell.angle_gamma   90.00
#
_symmetry.space_group_name_H-M   'P 1'
#
loop_
_entity.id
_entity.type
_entity.pdbx_description
1 polymer ?
#
loop_
_entity_poly.entity_id
_entity_poly.type
_entity_poly.pdbx_seq_one_letter_code
_entity_poly.pdbx_strand_id
1 'polypeptide(L)'
;MHDPTFISLSHPSIDYVPIYYEILHSLDTHSSFNPSLNYHRVLEFLLIFLVNLNDSIIPSSLYEHVILSADKPDVEIDKFFIRNNASIPNSHYNLFIYLLSFIKEILRQNSSLHPEDLIKYFSSSFVRPKDGFRRQCDSKTIEQFLLKFIKK
;
A
#
# COMPACT_ATOMS: atom_id res chain seq x y z
N MET A 1 -0.20 15.65 21.60
CA MET A 1 0.24 16.53 20.51
C MET A 1 0.20 15.70 19.24
N HIS A 2 -0.75 15.97 18.34
CA HIS A 2 -0.80 15.32 17.03
C HIS A 2 0.34 15.88 16.19
N ASP A 3 1.20 14.99 15.69
CA ASP A 3 2.20 15.36 14.69
C ASP A 3 1.47 15.58 13.34
N PRO A 4 1.44 16.81 12.80
CA PRO A 4 0.71 17.14 11.58
C PRO A 4 1.34 16.54 10.30
N THR A 5 2.42 15.76 10.41
CA THR A 5 3.19 15.25 9.26
C THR A 5 2.96 13.77 8.94
N PHE A 6 1.94 13.13 9.52
CA PHE A 6 1.64 11.69 9.42
C PHE A 6 1.72 11.11 7.98
N ILE A 7 1.42 11.91 6.95
CA ILE A 7 1.41 11.49 5.53
C ILE A 7 2.01 12.59 4.61
N SER A 8 2.96 13.39 5.09
CA SER A 8 3.48 14.52 4.29
C SER A 8 4.44 14.08 3.16
N LEU A 9 5.09 12.93 3.31
CA LEU A 9 6.10 12.47 2.37
C LEU A 9 5.66 11.14 1.77
N SER A 10 5.56 11.08 0.44
CA SER A 10 5.36 9.84 -0.33
C SER A 10 6.57 8.88 -0.27
N HIS A 11 7.51 9.14 0.65
CA HIS A 11 8.74 8.41 0.83
C HIS A 11 9.07 8.35 2.34
N PRO A 12 9.54 7.20 2.84
CA PRO A 12 10.06 7.06 4.20
C PRO A 12 11.18 8.07 4.48
N SER A 13 11.25 8.61 5.70
CA SER A 13 12.25 9.64 6.02
C SER A 13 13.64 9.04 6.24
N ILE A 14 14.63 9.65 5.59
CA ILE A 14 16.05 9.24 5.65
C ILE A 14 16.60 9.35 7.08
N ASP A 15 16.07 10.27 7.88
CA ASP A 15 16.54 10.51 9.25
C ASP A 15 16.29 9.30 10.18
N TYR A 16 15.41 8.38 9.78
CA TYR A 16 15.05 7.20 10.57
C TYR A 16 15.63 5.89 10.03
N VAL A 17 16.57 5.96 9.08
CA VAL A 17 17.29 4.78 8.56
C VAL A 17 17.86 3.88 9.67
N PRO A 18 18.48 4.40 10.75
CA PRO A 18 18.93 3.55 11.85
C PRO A 18 17.80 2.74 12.49
N ILE A 19 16.63 3.35 12.70
CA ILE A 19 15.45 2.68 13.27
C ILE A 19 14.93 1.61 12.30
N TYR A 20 14.95 1.87 11.00
CA TYR A 20 14.54 0.88 9.99
C TYR A 20 15.45 -0.36 10.01
N TYR A 21 16.75 -0.18 10.23
CA TYR A 21 17.66 -1.31 10.41
C TYR A 21 17.38 -2.11 11.69
N GLU A 22 17.01 -1.45 12.78
CA GLU A 22 16.59 -2.14 14.01
C GLU A 22 15.34 -3.00 13.77
N ILE A 23 14.32 -2.44 13.09
CA ILE A 23 13.10 -3.16 12.74
C ILE A 23 13.42 -4.37 11.85
N LEU A 24 14.22 -4.17 10.80
CA LEU A 24 14.63 -5.24 9.89
C LEU A 24 15.37 -6.34 10.65
N HIS A 25 16.34 -5.98 11.49
CA HIS A 25 17.09 -6.93 12.30
C HIS A 25 16.17 -7.74 13.22
N SER A 26 15.18 -7.10 13.85
CA SER A 26 14.21 -7.82 14.68
C SER A 26 13.36 -8.81 13.87
N LEU A 27 12.95 -8.43 12.66
CA LEU A 27 12.21 -9.32 11.76
C LEU A 27 13.06 -10.52 11.32
N ASP A 28 14.30 -10.29 10.89
CA ASP A 28 15.23 -11.32 10.41
C ASP A 28 15.61 -12.33 11.50
N THR A 29 15.63 -11.86 12.76
CA THR A 29 15.97 -12.68 13.93
C THR A 29 14.76 -13.27 14.65
N HIS A 30 13.54 -12.98 14.18
CA HIS A 30 12.28 -13.31 14.86
C HIS A 30 12.22 -12.83 16.31
N SER A 31 12.88 -11.72 16.62
CA SER A 31 12.87 -11.10 17.95
C SER A 31 11.76 -10.07 18.08
N SER A 32 11.36 -9.78 19.32
CA SER A 32 10.39 -8.73 19.60
C SER A 32 10.96 -7.35 19.23
N PHE A 33 10.11 -6.48 18.68
CA PHE A 33 10.46 -5.08 18.49
C PHE A 33 10.72 -4.40 19.84
N ASN A 34 11.54 -3.34 19.81
CA ASN A 34 11.76 -2.49 20.98
C ASN A 34 10.39 -1.95 21.49
N PRO A 35 10.02 -2.18 22.76
CA PRO A 35 8.73 -1.73 23.30
C PRO A 35 8.53 -0.21 23.28
N SER A 36 9.59 0.60 23.21
CA SER A 36 9.51 2.05 23.07
C SER A 36 9.44 2.53 21.62
N LEU A 37 9.48 1.61 20.65
CA LEU A 37 9.43 1.93 19.23
C LEU A 37 8.09 2.60 18.89
N ASN A 38 8.18 3.77 18.28
CA ASN A 38 7.01 4.48 17.79
C ASN A 38 6.38 3.73 16.61
N TYR A 39 5.08 3.40 16.73
CA TYR A 39 4.34 2.67 15.69
C TYR A 39 4.32 3.38 14.33
N HIS A 40 4.47 4.71 14.27
CA HIS A 40 4.64 5.41 12.99
C HIS A 40 5.87 4.94 12.23
N ARG A 41 6.97 4.64 12.92
CA ARG A 41 8.18 4.11 12.29
C ARG A 41 7.96 2.71 11.75
N VAL A 42 7.16 1.90 12.45
CA VAL A 42 6.74 0.57 11.97
C VAL A 42 5.88 0.69 10.70
N LEU A 43 4.95 1.65 10.65
CA LEU A 43 4.12 1.91 9.46
C LEU A 43 4.93 2.40 8.25
N GLU A 44 5.91 3.28 8.48
CA GLU A 44 6.84 3.70 7.43
C GLU A 44 7.69 2.53 6.94
N PHE A 45 8.20 1.70 7.85
CA PHE A 45 8.95 0.51 7.49
C PHE A 45 8.09 -0.51 6.74
N LEU A 46 6.80 -0.64 7.09
CA LEU A 46 5.87 -1.45 6.31
C LEU A 46 5.80 -0.96 4.85
N LEU A 47 5.75 0.35 4.61
CA LEU A 47 5.82 0.87 3.24
C LEU A 47 7.15 0.49 2.57
N ILE A 48 8.29 0.67 3.25
CA ILE A 48 9.63 0.24 2.75
C ILE A 48 9.59 -1.23 2.33
N PHE A 49 9.12 -2.10 3.20
CA PHE A 49 9.02 -3.52 2.95
C PHE A 49 8.19 -3.80 1.69
N LEU A 50 7.00 -3.21 1.58
CA LEU A 50 6.08 -3.48 0.47
C LEU A 50 6.57 -2.92 -0.88
N VAL A 51 7.32 -1.82 -0.90
CA VAL A 51 7.92 -1.29 -2.15
C VAL A 51 9.13 -2.10 -2.60
N ASN A 52 9.81 -2.79 -1.68
CA ASN A 52 10.97 -3.65 -1.97
C ASN A 52 10.60 -5.12 -2.26
N LEU A 53 9.31 -5.48 -2.22
CA LEU A 53 8.87 -6.77 -2.74
C LEU A 53 9.24 -6.92 -4.22
N ASN A 54 9.61 -8.15 -4.62
CA ASN A 54 9.98 -8.48 -6.01
C ASN A 54 8.94 -8.04 -7.05
N ASP A 55 7.65 -8.02 -6.67
CA ASP A 55 6.56 -7.48 -7.47
C ASP A 55 5.60 -6.68 -6.57
N SER A 56 4.75 -5.84 -7.15
CA SER A 56 3.73 -5.11 -6.39
C SER A 56 2.62 -6.04 -5.88
N ILE A 57 1.85 -5.56 -4.91
CA ILE A 57 0.77 -6.35 -4.29
C ILE A 57 -0.20 -6.86 -5.35
N ILE A 58 -0.65 -6.00 -6.26
CA ILE A 58 -1.25 -6.43 -7.53
C ILE A 58 -0.08 -6.70 -8.49
N PRO A 59 0.06 -7.92 -9.03
CA PRO A 59 1.16 -8.25 -9.93
C PRO A 59 1.31 -7.25 -11.08
N SER A 60 2.55 -6.88 -11.41
CA SER A 60 2.84 -5.90 -12.48
C SER A 60 2.33 -6.33 -13.86
N SER A 61 2.11 -7.63 -14.07
CA SER A 61 1.46 -8.18 -15.27
C SER A 61 0.01 -7.70 -15.44
N LEU A 62 -0.64 -7.26 -14.37
CA LEU A 62 -2.01 -6.75 -14.36
C LEU A 62 -2.08 -5.21 -14.37
N TYR A 63 -0.95 -4.53 -14.51
CA TYR A 63 -0.88 -3.06 -14.50
C TYR A 63 -1.90 -2.44 -15.47
N GLU A 64 -1.87 -2.84 -16.75
CA GLU A 64 -2.79 -2.30 -17.76
C GLU A 64 -4.26 -2.63 -17.44
N HIS A 65 -4.53 -3.80 -16.85
CA HIS A 65 -5.88 -4.15 -16.42
C HIS A 65 -6.38 -3.24 -15.30
N VAL A 66 -5.50 -2.79 -14.40
CA VAL A 66 -5.82 -1.80 -13.37
C VAL A 66 -6.17 -0.46 -14.02
N ILE A 67 -5.32 0.04 -14.92
CA ILE A 67 -5.54 1.32 -15.62
C ILE A 67 -6.89 1.32 -16.35
N LEU A 68 -7.17 0.26 -17.12
CA LEU A 68 -8.44 0.12 -17.86
C LEU A 68 -9.66 -0.11 -16.96
N SER A 69 -9.47 -0.49 -15.70
CA SER A 69 -10.57 -0.73 -14.75
C SER A 69 -10.89 0.49 -13.89
N ALA A 70 -10.02 1.49 -13.84
CA ALA A 70 -10.20 2.68 -13.03
C ALA A 70 -11.44 3.50 -13.41
N ASP A 71 -11.86 3.49 -14.67
CA ASP A 71 -13.06 4.20 -15.13
C ASP A 71 -14.35 3.36 -15.05
N LYS A 72 -14.25 2.08 -14.69
CA LYS A 72 -15.41 1.18 -14.64
C LYS A 72 -16.24 1.37 -13.37
N PRO A 73 -17.57 1.15 -13.40
CA PRO A 73 -18.43 1.22 -12.20
C PRO A 73 -17.97 0.31 -11.05
N ASP A 74 -18.32 0.63 -9.80
CA ASP A 74 -17.88 -0.10 -8.60
C ASP A 74 -18.26 -1.59 -8.60
N VAL A 75 -19.39 -1.93 -9.22
CA VAL A 75 -19.87 -3.32 -9.40
C VAL A 75 -18.92 -4.14 -10.29
N GLU A 76 -18.25 -3.50 -11.24
CA GLU A 76 -17.25 -4.14 -12.10
C GLU A 76 -15.91 -4.34 -11.39
N ILE A 77 -15.60 -3.50 -10.39
CA ILE A 77 -14.38 -3.57 -9.60
C ILE A 77 -14.36 -4.81 -8.70
N ASP A 78 -15.49 -5.22 -8.13
CA ASP A 78 -15.58 -6.48 -7.36
C ASP A 78 -15.24 -7.72 -8.18
N LYS A 79 -15.49 -7.64 -9.50
CA LYS A 79 -15.18 -8.71 -10.44
C LYS A 79 -13.73 -8.69 -10.90
N PHE A 80 -12.92 -7.67 -10.54
CA PHE A 80 -11.53 -7.57 -10.98
C PHE A 80 -10.72 -8.80 -10.58
N PHE A 81 -10.76 -9.20 -9.32
CA PHE A 81 -10.01 -10.37 -8.83
C PHE A 81 -10.59 -11.69 -9.36
N ILE A 82 -11.91 -11.76 -9.55
CA ILE A 82 -12.56 -12.94 -10.15
C ILE A 82 -12.10 -13.13 -11.60
N ARG A 83 -12.11 -12.05 -12.40
CA ARG A 83 -11.70 -12.05 -13.81
C ARG A 83 -10.22 -12.39 -13.98
N ASN A 84 -9.38 -11.98 -13.03
CA ASN A 84 -7.94 -12.15 -13.07
C ASN A 84 -7.42 -13.27 -12.14
N ASN A 85 -8.30 -14.12 -11.58
CA ASN A 85 -7.95 -15.14 -10.60
C ASN A 85 -6.78 -16.03 -11.08
N ALA A 86 -6.83 -16.50 -12.33
CA ALA A 86 -5.78 -17.32 -12.90
C ALA A 86 -4.39 -16.65 -12.94
N SER A 87 -4.35 -15.31 -12.88
CA SER A 87 -3.15 -14.48 -12.96
C SER A 87 -2.72 -13.91 -11.60
N ILE A 88 -3.50 -14.08 -10.54
CA ILE A 88 -3.22 -13.53 -9.21
C ILE A 88 -2.88 -14.68 -8.26
N PRO A 89 -1.62 -14.81 -7.82
CA PRO A 89 -1.28 -15.78 -6.79
C PRO A 89 -2.05 -15.51 -5.49
N ASN A 90 -2.41 -16.58 -4.76
CA ASN A 90 -3.15 -16.45 -3.50
C ASN A 90 -2.45 -15.55 -2.48
N SER A 91 -1.11 -15.55 -2.44
CA SER A 91 -0.34 -14.67 -1.55
C SER A 91 -0.56 -13.20 -1.85
N HIS A 92 -0.61 -12.82 -3.13
CA HIS A 92 -0.88 -11.45 -3.58
C HIS A 92 -2.31 -11.03 -3.24
N TYR A 93 -3.30 -11.89 -3.51
CA TYR A 93 -4.69 -11.63 -3.14
C TYR A 93 -4.87 -11.46 -1.63
N ASN A 94 -4.31 -12.37 -0.84
CA ASN A 94 -4.42 -12.31 0.62
C ASN A 94 -3.74 -11.05 1.19
N LEU A 95 -2.56 -10.69 0.68
CA LEU A 95 -1.87 -9.47 1.07
C LEU A 95 -2.66 -8.21 0.69
N PHE A 96 -3.28 -8.20 -0.49
CA PHE A 96 -4.16 -7.11 -0.93
C PHE A 96 -5.33 -6.92 0.03
N ILE A 97 -6.08 -7.99 0.31
CA ILE A 97 -7.24 -7.94 1.21
C ILE A 97 -6.80 -7.53 2.62
N TYR A 98 -5.72 -8.11 3.13
CA TYR A 98 -5.19 -7.78 4.45
C TYR A 98 -4.84 -6.29 4.58
N LEU A 99 -4.06 -5.74 3.64
CA LEU A 99 -3.64 -4.35 3.69
C LEU A 99 -4.81 -3.38 3.47
N LEU A 100 -5.74 -3.73 2.58
CA LEU A 100 -6.94 -2.92 2.37
C LEU A 100 -7.78 -2.85 3.66
N SER A 101 -8.03 -3.99 4.31
CA SER A 101 -8.72 -4.05 5.60
C SER A 101 -7.98 -3.28 6.69
N PHE A 102 -6.65 -3.36 6.72
CA PHE A 102 -5.81 -2.60 7.65
C PHE A 102 -5.93 -1.09 7.44
N ILE A 103 -5.89 -0.62 6.19
CA ILE A 103 -6.06 0.80 5.84
C ILE A 103 -7.47 1.29 6.24
N LYS A 104 -8.52 0.50 5.98
CA LYS A 104 -9.89 0.82 6.43
C LYS A 104 -9.98 0.96 7.95
N GLU A 105 -9.31 0.08 8.68
CA GLU A 105 -9.28 0.15 10.14
C GLU A 105 -8.53 1.40 10.63
N ILE A 106 -7.41 1.77 10.01
CA ILE A 106 -6.71 3.03 10.31
C ILE A 106 -7.65 4.23 10.12
N LEU A 107 -8.36 4.30 8.99
CA LEU A 107 -9.32 5.37 8.71
C LEU A 107 -10.46 5.41 9.74
N ARG A 108 -10.97 4.24 10.13
CA ARG A 108 -12.01 4.12 11.15
C ARG A 108 -11.57 4.65 12.51
N GLN A 109 -10.31 4.41 12.89
CA GLN A 109 -9.74 4.86 14.16
C GLN A 109 -9.26 6.32 14.13
N ASN A 110 -9.03 6.89 12.94
CA ASN A 110 -8.46 8.23 12.77
C ASN A 110 -9.33 9.05 11.81
N SER A 111 -10.40 9.64 12.34
CA SER A 111 -11.37 10.42 11.56
C SER A 111 -10.81 11.69 10.89
N SER A 112 -9.62 12.13 11.29
CA SER A 112 -8.89 13.25 10.66
C SER A 112 -8.14 12.86 9.38
N LEU A 113 -7.97 11.56 9.10
CA LEU A 113 -7.29 11.10 7.89
C LEU A 113 -8.27 10.95 6.74
N HIS A 114 -7.92 11.50 5.57
CA HIS A 114 -8.69 11.28 4.36
C HIS A 114 -8.23 10.00 3.65
N PRO A 115 -9.16 9.18 3.11
CA PRO A 115 -8.83 7.99 2.31
C PRO A 115 -7.84 8.27 1.18
N GLU A 116 -7.98 9.43 0.54
CA GLU A 116 -7.14 9.90 -0.56
C GLU A 116 -5.67 10.02 -0.15
N ASP A 117 -5.39 10.51 1.06
CA ASP A 117 -4.01 10.69 1.55
C ASP A 117 -3.34 9.34 1.80
N LEU A 118 -4.04 8.40 2.44
CA LEU A 118 -3.52 7.05 2.68
C LEU A 118 -3.34 6.27 1.38
N ILE A 119 -4.30 6.36 0.45
CA ILE A 119 -4.16 5.69 -0.84
C ILE A 119 -3.00 6.27 -1.64
N LYS A 120 -2.83 7.59 -1.65
CA LYS A 120 -1.69 8.22 -2.31
C LYS A 120 -0.37 7.69 -1.73
N TYR A 121 -0.27 7.59 -0.40
CA TYR A 121 0.91 7.10 0.30
C TYR A 121 1.23 5.63 -0.02
N PHE A 122 0.23 4.75 -0.03
CA PHE A 122 0.42 3.32 -0.30
C PHE A 122 0.37 2.96 -1.79
N SER A 123 -0.06 3.86 -2.68
CA SER A 123 -0.34 3.50 -4.09
C SER A 123 0.82 2.76 -4.75
N SER A 124 2.07 3.18 -4.49
CA SER A 124 3.33 2.63 -5.03
C SER A 124 3.64 1.22 -4.56
N SER A 125 3.14 0.81 -3.40
CA SER A 125 3.25 -0.58 -2.97
C SER A 125 2.22 -1.48 -3.64
N PHE A 126 1.04 -0.93 -3.95
CA PHE A 126 -0.08 -1.70 -4.50
C PHE A 126 0.07 -2.04 -5.99
N VAL A 127 0.52 -1.10 -6.82
CA VAL A 127 0.56 -1.29 -8.28
C VAL A 127 1.84 -0.68 -8.86
N ARG A 128 2.70 -1.48 -9.48
CA ARG A 128 3.90 -0.99 -10.16
C ARG A 128 3.95 -1.54 -11.59
N PRO A 129 4.43 -0.76 -12.57
CA PRO A 129 4.69 -1.31 -13.90
C PRO A 129 5.93 -2.22 -13.82
N LYS A 130 6.03 -3.17 -14.76
CA LYS A 130 7.08 -4.19 -14.75
C LYS A 130 8.49 -3.62 -14.89
N ASP A 131 8.62 -2.48 -15.57
CA ASP A 131 9.88 -1.74 -15.74
C ASP A 131 10.21 -0.83 -14.55
N GLY A 132 9.32 -0.74 -13.54
CA GLY A 132 9.45 0.12 -12.37
C GLY A 132 9.18 1.59 -12.63
N PHE A 133 9.02 2.02 -13.89
CA PHE A 133 8.83 3.41 -14.26
C PHE A 133 7.34 3.77 -14.35
N ARG A 134 6.80 4.30 -13.24
CA ARG A 134 5.43 4.83 -13.24
C ARG A 134 5.28 6.00 -14.19
N ARG A 135 4.33 5.91 -15.13
CA ARG A 135 3.89 7.07 -15.91
C ARG A 135 3.14 8.02 -14.99
N GLN A 136 3.53 9.30 -14.99
CA GLN A 136 2.93 10.30 -14.11
C GLN A 136 1.41 10.43 -14.29
N CYS A 137 0.89 10.19 -15.51
CA CYS A 137 -0.54 10.19 -15.80
C CYS A 137 -1.31 9.05 -15.11
N ASP A 138 -0.64 7.93 -14.83
CA ASP A 138 -1.30 6.73 -14.31
C ASP A 138 -1.45 6.76 -12.78
N SER A 139 -0.68 7.61 -12.06
CA SER A 139 -0.72 7.64 -10.59
C SER A 139 -2.14 7.94 -10.07
N LYS A 140 -2.79 8.96 -10.62
CA LYS A 140 -4.16 9.34 -10.25
C LYS A 140 -5.15 8.23 -10.58
N THR A 141 -4.96 7.56 -11.72
CA THR A 141 -5.82 6.46 -12.17
C THR A 141 -5.71 5.26 -11.23
N ILE A 142 -4.50 4.92 -10.79
CA ILE A 142 -4.25 3.87 -9.78
C ILE A 142 -4.87 4.25 -8.44
N GLU A 143 -4.67 5.49 -7.99
CA GLU A 143 -5.27 5.98 -6.74
C GLU A 143 -6.81 5.88 -6.79
N GLN A 144 -7.44 6.30 -7.89
CA GLN A 144 -8.88 6.18 -8.11
C GLN A 144 -9.35 4.72 -8.09
N PHE A 145 -8.62 3.82 -8.74
CA PHE A 145 -8.92 2.39 -8.70
C PHE A 145 -8.89 1.84 -7.27
N LEU A 146 -7.85 2.16 -6.49
CA LEU A 146 -7.70 1.69 -5.11
C LEU A 146 -8.76 2.31 -4.17
N LEU A 147 -9.12 3.57 -4.36
CA LEU A 147 -10.14 4.26 -3.57
C LEU A 147 -11.51 3.58 -3.65
N LYS A 148 -11.84 2.94 -4.77
CA LYS A 148 -13.13 2.21 -4.90
C LYS A 148 -13.22 1.00 -3.98
N PHE A 149 -12.08 0.44 -3.57
CA PHE A 149 -12.04 -0.64 -2.60
C PHE A 149 -12.12 -0.13 -1.17
N ILE A 150 -11.62 1.09 -0.89
CA ILE A 150 -11.67 1.72 0.43
C ILE A 150 -13.06 2.28 0.75
N LYS A 151 -13.74 2.89 -0.20
CA LYS A 151 -15.07 3.53 -0.01
C LYS A 151 -16.25 2.55 0.12
N LYS A 152 -15.97 1.24 0.14
CA LYS A 152 -16.94 0.17 0.42
C LYS A 152 -17.00 -0.13 1.90
#